data_AF-A0A5N7ZID5-F1
#
_entry.id   AF-A0A5N7ZID5-F1
#
_cell.length_a   1.000
_cell.length_b   1.000
_cell.length_c   1.000
_cell.angle_alpha   90.00
_cell.angle_beta   90.00
_cell.angle_gamma   90.00
#
_symmetry.space_group_name_H-M   'P 1'
#
loop_
_entity.id
_entity.type
_entity.pdbx_description
1 polymer ?
#
loop_
_entity_poly.entity_id
_entity_poly.type
_entity_poly.pdbx_seq_one_letter_code
_entity_poly.pdbx_strand_id
1 'polypeptide(L)'
;INNIFSKSGNLNLETELDPGISLRQLRRLSHYYLGDSTKTFCKVVRFQNAIRQHFDSNNPTDYSFLDYGYYDQAHFIREFKSMYGRTPKNAIKK
;
A
#
# COMPACT_ATOMS: atom_id res chain seq x y z
N ILE A 1 -0.09 12.57 -7.29
CA ILE A 1 -0.31 11.15 -7.69
C ILE A 1 1.01 10.48 -8.09
N ASN A 2 1.86 11.11 -8.91
CA ASN A 2 3.17 10.54 -9.29
C ASN A 2 4.05 10.14 -8.09
N ASN A 3 4.09 10.97 -7.03
CA ASN A 3 4.83 10.63 -5.80
C ASN A 3 4.31 9.36 -5.09
N ILE A 4 3.03 9.03 -5.23
CA ILE A 4 2.45 7.82 -4.63
C ILE A 4 3.03 6.59 -5.33
N PHE A 5 3.14 6.61 -6.65
CA PHE A 5 3.71 5.51 -7.42
C PHE A 5 5.23 5.40 -7.25
N SER A 6 5.96 6.52 -7.26
CA SER A 6 7.42 6.50 -7.09
C SER A 6 7.86 6.02 -5.70
N LYS A 7 7.00 6.19 -4.68
CA LYS A 7 7.21 5.70 -3.32
C LYS A 7 6.48 4.39 -3.01
N SER A 8 5.95 3.71 -4.03
CA SER A 8 5.24 2.44 -3.86
C SER A 8 4.10 2.49 -2.83
N GLY A 9 3.43 3.64 -2.69
CA GLY A 9 2.35 3.84 -1.71
C GLY A 9 2.81 4.15 -0.28
N ASN A 10 4.12 4.16 -0.01
CA ASN A 10 4.71 4.45 1.30
C ASN A 10 4.99 5.94 1.44
N LEU A 11 3.93 6.72 1.67
CA LEU A 11 4.04 8.18 1.68
C LEU A 11 3.31 8.79 2.88
N ASN A 12 3.97 9.71 3.57
CA ASN A 12 3.31 10.59 4.54
C ASN A 12 2.62 11.75 3.80
N LEU A 13 1.29 11.70 3.76
CA LEU A 13 0.47 12.65 3.01
C LEU A 13 0.59 14.11 3.48
N GLU A 14 1.13 14.35 4.67
CA GLU A 14 1.28 15.69 5.23
C GLU A 14 2.62 16.34 4.85
N THR A 15 3.67 15.54 4.71
CA THR A 15 5.04 16.05 4.55
C THR A 15 5.64 15.79 3.17
N GLU A 16 5.15 14.79 2.44
CA GLU A 16 5.77 14.31 1.19
C GLU A 16 4.87 14.53 -0.03
N LEU A 17 3.74 15.20 0.17
CA LEU A 17 2.83 15.55 -0.89
C LEU A 17 3.21 16.88 -1.52
N ASP A 18 3.00 16.97 -2.83
CA ASP A 18 3.34 18.12 -3.64
C ASP A 18 2.64 19.39 -3.11
N PRO A 19 3.34 20.49 -2.82
CA PRO A 19 2.77 21.69 -2.18
C PRO A 19 1.69 22.41 -3.01
N GLY A 20 1.49 22.03 -4.28
CA GLY A 20 0.51 22.66 -5.17
C GLY A 20 -0.96 22.49 -4.77
N ILE A 21 -1.30 21.57 -3.85
CA ILE A 21 -2.68 21.35 -3.37
C ILE A 21 -2.71 21.03 -1.88
N SER A 22 -3.68 21.59 -1.16
CA SER A 22 -3.89 21.25 0.25
C SER A 22 -4.39 19.81 0.41
N LEU A 23 -4.12 19.19 1.56
CA LEU A 23 -4.60 17.85 1.90
C LEU A 23 -6.14 17.74 1.83
N ARG A 24 -6.86 18.82 2.16
CA ARG A 24 -8.32 18.89 2.05
C ARG A 24 -8.77 18.82 0.59
N GLN A 25 -8.15 19.60 -0.29
CA GLN A 25 -8.45 19.57 -1.73
C GLN A 25 -8.12 18.21 -2.33
N LEU A 26 -6.95 17.65 -1.99
CA LEU A 26 -6.55 16.32 -2.43
C LEU A 26 -7.56 15.26 -2.01
N ARG A 27 -8.02 15.26 -0.75
CA ARG A 27 -9.06 14.34 -0.28
C ARG A 27 -10.33 14.47 -1.11
N ARG A 28 -10.82 15.71 -1.33
CA ARG A 28 -12.02 15.96 -2.14
C ARG A 28 -11.86 15.43 -3.57
N LEU A 29 -10.73 15.71 -4.21
CA LEU A 29 -10.43 15.23 -5.56
C LEU A 29 -10.30 13.71 -5.60
N SER A 30 -9.68 13.10 -4.59
CA SER A 30 -9.53 11.65 -4.51
C SER A 30 -10.90 10.97 -4.37
N HIS A 31 -11.79 11.48 -3.52
CA HIS A 31 -13.15 10.96 -3.44
C HIS A 31 -13.91 11.11 -4.77
N TYR A 32 -13.73 12.23 -5.46
CA TYR A 32 -14.40 12.47 -6.73
C TYR A 32 -13.88 11.57 -7.87
N TYR A 33 -12.57 11.41 -8.01
CA TYR A 33 -11.97 10.68 -9.14
C TYR A 33 -11.67 9.21 -8.85
N LEU A 34 -11.36 8.84 -7.61
CA LEU A 34 -10.98 7.49 -7.20
C LEU A 34 -12.07 6.78 -6.40
N GLY A 35 -13.14 7.49 -6.02
CA GLY A 35 -14.21 6.96 -5.17
C GLY A 35 -13.84 6.86 -3.68
N ASP A 36 -12.59 7.11 -3.30
CA ASP A 36 -12.14 7.05 -1.92
C ASP A 36 -10.96 8.01 -1.64
N SER A 37 -10.54 8.10 -0.38
CA SER A 37 -9.47 8.94 0.09
C SER A 37 -8.13 8.57 -0.53
N THR A 38 -7.24 9.56 -0.65
CA THR A 38 -5.84 9.35 -1.07
C THR A 38 -5.13 8.34 -0.18
N LYS A 39 -5.49 8.29 1.12
CA LYS A 39 -4.92 7.33 2.06
C LYS A 39 -5.29 5.90 1.68
N THR A 40 -6.53 5.66 1.27
CA THR A 40 -6.93 4.35 0.75
C THR A 40 -6.16 4.04 -0.52
N PHE A 41 -6.03 5.00 -1.42
CA PHE A 41 -5.26 4.80 -2.66
C PHE A 41 -3.79 4.44 -2.39
N CYS A 42 -3.11 5.12 -1.47
CA CYS A 42 -1.75 4.76 -1.05
C CYS A 42 -1.67 3.32 -0.51
N LYS A 43 -2.65 2.89 0.31
CA LYS A 43 -2.72 1.50 0.80
C LYS A 43 -2.88 0.50 -0.34
N VAL A 44 -3.73 0.79 -1.33
CA VAL A 44 -3.93 -0.06 -2.50
C VAL A 44 -2.60 -0.22 -3.26
N VAL A 45 -1.91 0.89 -3.56
CA VAL A 45 -0.63 0.87 -4.29
C VAL A 45 0.43 0.11 -3.49
N ARG A 46 0.54 0.35 -2.18
CA ARG A 46 1.46 -0.39 -1.29
C ARG A 46 1.19 -1.88 -1.32
N PHE A 47 -0.05 -2.27 -1.15
CA PHE A 47 -0.46 -3.67 -1.15
C PHE A 47 -0.20 -4.35 -2.50
N GLN A 48 -0.46 -3.68 -3.62
CA GLN A 48 -0.13 -4.20 -4.96
C GLN A 48 1.37 -4.44 -5.13
N ASN A 49 2.21 -3.50 -4.68
CA ASN A 49 3.66 -3.67 -4.71
C ASN A 49 4.15 -4.79 -3.78
N ALA A 50 3.54 -4.93 -2.61
CA ALA A 50 3.86 -6.00 -1.67
C ALA A 50 3.54 -7.37 -2.26
N ILE A 51 2.36 -7.54 -2.86
CA ILE A 51 1.97 -8.78 -3.55
C ILE A 51 2.90 -9.10 -4.71
N ARG A 52 3.22 -8.12 -5.55
CA ARG A 52 4.13 -8.32 -6.69
C ARG A 52 5.47 -8.87 -6.23
N GLN A 53 6.10 -8.21 -5.26
CA GLN A 53 7.38 -8.66 -4.70
C GLN A 53 7.27 -10.02 -4.00
N HIS A 54 6.18 -10.25 -3.28
CA HIS A 54 5.98 -11.48 -2.53
C HIS A 54 5.82 -12.71 -3.45
N PHE A 55 5.04 -12.61 -4.52
CA PHE A 55 4.83 -13.71 -5.46
C PHE A 55 5.94 -13.85 -6.51
N ASP A 56 6.67 -12.78 -6.84
CA ASP A 56 7.82 -12.84 -7.75
C ASP A 56 9.10 -13.34 -7.04
N SER A 57 9.10 -13.41 -5.70
CA SER A 57 10.25 -13.90 -4.94
C SER A 57 10.41 -15.43 -5.04
N ASN A 58 11.65 -15.88 -5.27
CA ASN A 58 11.99 -17.31 -5.26
C ASN A 58 11.85 -17.95 -3.86
N ASN A 59 11.73 -17.13 -2.81
CA ASN A 59 11.58 -17.57 -1.42
C ASN A 59 10.52 -16.74 -0.68
N PRO A 60 9.22 -17.02 -0.90
CA PRO A 60 8.11 -16.23 -0.33
C PRO A 60 8.04 -16.25 1.20
N THR A 61 8.76 -17.19 1.84
CA THR A 61 8.80 -17.35 3.29
C THR A 61 9.72 -16.36 4.00
N ASP A 62 10.62 -15.69 3.27
CA ASP A 62 11.43 -14.59 3.81
C ASP A 62 10.63 -13.29 3.68
N TYR A 63 9.69 -13.11 4.61
CA TYR A 63 8.83 -11.92 4.64
C TYR A 63 9.63 -10.70 5.09
N SER A 64 10.30 -9.98 4.18
CA SER A 64 10.77 -8.63 4.49
C SER A 64 9.60 -7.63 4.40
N PHE A 65 8.64 -7.75 5.32
CA PHE A 65 7.50 -6.82 5.42
C PHE A 65 7.94 -5.36 5.52
N LEU A 66 9.17 -5.12 6.01
CA LEU A 66 9.84 -3.81 6.00
C LEU A 66 10.07 -3.29 4.57
N ASP A 67 10.54 -4.14 3.65
CA ASP A 67 10.79 -3.77 2.25
C ASP A 67 9.48 -3.48 1.50
N TYR A 68 8.40 -4.11 1.93
CA TYR A 68 7.04 -3.83 1.44
C TYR A 68 6.46 -2.52 2.02
N GLY A 69 7.17 -1.86 2.96
CA GLY A 69 6.75 -0.62 3.60
C GLY A 69 5.77 -0.79 4.74
N TYR A 70 5.76 -1.97 5.36
CA TYR A 70 5.03 -2.21 6.61
C TYR A 70 5.96 -2.09 7.80
N TYR A 71 5.46 -1.42 8.84
CA TYR A 71 6.18 -1.23 10.09
C TYR A 71 6.56 -2.54 10.79
N ASP A 72 5.64 -3.51 10.79
CA ASP A 72 5.83 -4.82 11.41
C ASP A 72 5.02 -5.91 10.68
N GLN A 73 5.27 -7.16 11.04
CA GLN A 73 4.61 -8.33 10.46
C GLN A 73 3.09 -8.33 10.71
N ALA A 74 2.63 -7.85 11.87
CA ALA A 74 1.21 -7.85 12.22
C ALA A 74 0.44 -6.84 11.37
N HIS A 75 1.02 -5.66 11.12
CA HIS A 75 0.50 -4.65 10.21
C HIS A 75 0.39 -5.19 8.79
N PHE A 76 1.43 -5.87 8.29
CA PHE A 76 1.38 -6.53 6.98
C PHE A 76 0.27 -7.58 6.90
N ILE A 77 0.21 -8.53 7.85
CA ILE A 77 -0.79 -9.61 7.84
C ILE A 77 -2.21 -9.05 7.92
N ARG A 78 -2.45 -8.03 8.75
CA ARG A 78 -3.77 -7.38 8.88
C ARG A 78 -4.20 -6.72 7.58
N GLU A 79 -3.34 -5.92 6.96
CA GLU A 79 -3.67 -5.26 5.69
C GLU A 79 -3.85 -6.28 4.58
N PHE A 80 -2.95 -7.27 4.49
CA PHE A 80 -3.04 -8.34 3.50
C PHE A 80 -4.34 -9.12 3.65
N LYS A 81 -4.74 -9.50 4.86
CA LYS A 81 -6.03 -10.19 5.08
C LYS A 81 -7.22 -9.30 4.72
N SER A 82 -7.16 -8.01 5.03
CA SER A 82 -8.22 -7.05 4.71
C SER A 82 -8.41 -6.87 3.21
N MET A 83 -7.33 -6.93 2.43
CA MET A 83 -7.34 -6.66 0.98
C MET A 83 -7.45 -7.94 0.14
N TYR A 84 -6.83 -9.04 0.58
CA TYR A 84 -6.78 -10.34 -0.12
C TYR A 84 -7.80 -11.37 0.42
N GLY A 85 -8.37 -11.15 1.60
CA GLY A 85 -9.34 -12.04 2.25
C GLY A 85 -8.74 -13.19 3.08
N ARG A 86 -7.45 -13.52 2.92
CA ARG A 86 -6.73 -14.56 3.68
C ARG A 86 -5.32 -14.09 4.03
N THR A 87 -4.64 -14.78 4.95
CA THR A 87 -3.26 -14.44 5.33
C THR A 87 -2.26 -14.78 4.21
N PRO A 88 -1.08 -14.13 4.16
CA PRO A 88 -0.05 -14.44 3.16
C PRO A 88 0.30 -15.93 3.08
N LYS A 89 0.53 -16.57 4.24
CA LYS A 89 0.82 -18.00 4.35
C LYS A 89 -0.24 -18.90 3.70
N ASN A 90 -1.51 -18.51 3.78
CA ASN A 90 -2.62 -19.25 3.19
C ASN A 90 -2.86 -18.87 1.72
N ALA A 91 -2.34 -17.75 1.26
CA ALA A 91 -2.44 -17.29 -0.12
C ALA A 91 -1.50 -18.04 -1.07
N ILE A 92 -0.31 -18.39 -0.58
CA ILE A 92 0.75 -19.07 -1.36
C ILE A 92 0.46 -20.57 -1.54
N LYS A 93 -0.32 -21.18 -0.64
CA LYS A 93 -0.74 -22.58 -0.81
C LYS A 93 -1.72 -22.67 -2.00
N LYS A 94 -1.22 -23.21 -3.12
CA LYS A 94 -2.02 -23.76 -4.21
C LYS A 94 -2.93 -24.87 -3.69
#